data_AF-A0A931Q8R5-F1
#
_entry.id   AF-A0A931Q8R5-F1
#
_cell.length_a   1.000
_cell.length_b   1.000
_cell.length_c   1.000
_cell.angle_alpha   90.00
_cell.angle_beta   90.00
_cell.angle_gamma   90.00
#
_symmetry.space_group_name_H-M   'P 1'
#
loop_
_entity.id
_entity.type
_entity.pdbx_description
1 polymer ?
#
loop_
_entity_poly.entity_id
_entity_poly.type
_entity_poly.pdbx_seq_one_letter_code
_entity_poly.pdbx_strand_id
1 'polypeptide(L)' 'MRKFRVLMTGGGTGGHIYPLVAIAAELQVLSVEMGASLKLHYLGSYGPYRELLEANDILVRRVAGSKLRRYFSFANF' A
#
# COMPACT_ATOMS: atom_id res chain seq x y z
N MET A 1 0.22 -8.32 24.88
CA MET A 1 -0.34 -7.62 23.69
C MET A 1 -0.19 -8.48 22.46
N ARG A 2 -1.28 -8.67 21.70
CA ARG A 2 -1.21 -9.30 20.37
C ARG A 2 -0.48 -8.38 19.39
N LYS A 3 0.27 -8.95 18.45
CA LYS A 3 1.01 -8.22 17.42
C LYS A 3 0.51 -8.64 16.03
N PHE A 4 -0.02 -7.69 15.27
CA PHE A 4 -0.47 -7.89 13.90
C PHE A 4 0.48 -7.20 12.92
N ARG A 5 0.74 -7.86 11.81
CA ARG A 5 1.40 -7.24 10.65
C ARG A 5 0.51 -7.46 9.45
N VAL A 6 0.07 -6.38 8.83
CA VAL A 6 -0.81 -6.41 7.67
C VAL A 6 -0.03 -5.89 6.48
N LEU A 7 0.02 -6.70 5.43
CA LEU A 7 0.60 -6.32 4.15
C LEU A 7 -0.53 -6.05 3.18
N MET A 8 -0.59 -4.83 2.67
CA MET A 8 -1.52 -4.40 1.65
C MET A 8 -0.78 -4.29 0.32
N THR A 9 -1.48 -4.58 -0.77
CA THR A 9 -0.94 -4.55 -2.13
C THR A 9 -1.99 -4.03 -3.10
N GLY A 10 -1.57 -3.49 -4.24
CA GLY A 10 -2.47 -2.91 -5.22
C GLY A 10 -1.75 -2.20 -6.36
N GLY A 11 -2.54 -1.57 -7.22
CA GLY A 11 -2.04 -0.67 -8.26
C GLY A 11 -1.65 0.71 -7.72
N GLY A 12 -0.85 1.45 -8.50
CA GLY A 12 -0.33 2.78 -8.12
C GLY A 12 -1.23 3.94 -8.52
N THR A 13 -2.52 3.67 -8.72
CA THR A 13 -3.51 4.68 -9.08
C THR A 13 -4.40 4.99 -7.89
N GLY A 14 -4.98 6.20 -7.85
CA GLY A 14 -5.86 6.61 -6.76
C GLY A 14 -7.00 5.62 -6.47
N GLY A 15 -7.55 4.97 -7.50
CA GLY A 15 -8.61 3.96 -7.34
C GLY A 15 -8.22 2.75 -6.47
N HIS A 16 -6.94 2.43 -6.34
CA HIS A 16 -6.47 1.40 -5.39
C HIS A 16 -5.99 2.03 -4.08
N ILE A 17 -5.31 3.18 -4.15
CA ILE A 17 -4.66 3.78 -2.98
C ILE A 17 -5.66 4.36 -1.99
N TYR A 18 -6.69 5.09 -2.42
CA TYR A 18 -7.64 5.72 -1.50
C TYR A 18 -8.44 4.72 -0.67
N PRO A 19 -9.02 3.64 -1.24
CA PRO A 19 -9.69 2.61 -0.43
C PRO A 19 -8.74 1.93 0.57
N LEU A 20 -7.48 1.73 0.19
CA LEU A 20 -6.47 1.12 1.04
C LEU A 20 -6.13 2.00 2.24
N VAL A 21 -5.99 3.32 2.03
CA VAL A 21 -5.79 4.30 3.11
C VAL A 21 -7.01 4.31 4.06
N ALA A 22 -8.23 4.25 3.54
CA ALA A 22 -9.43 4.17 4.38
C ALA A 22 -9.44 2.91 5.26
N ILE A 23 -9.10 1.75 4.70
CA ILE A 23 -8.99 0.49 5.45
C ILE A 23 -7.85 0.55 6.48
N ALA A 24 -6.71 1.15 6.12
CA ALA A 24 -5.58 1.32 7.02
C ALA A 24 -5.95 2.12 8.28
N ALA A 25 -6.68 3.22 8.10
CA ALA A 25 -7.17 4.05 9.21
C ALA A 25 -8.10 3.25 10.13
N GLU A 26 -9.05 2.49 9.57
CA GLU A 26 -9.97 1.67 10.37
C GLU A 26 -9.25 0.57 11.15
N LEU A 27 -8.26 -0.10 10.53
CA LEU A 27 -7.45 -1.11 11.20
C LEU A 27 -6.65 -0.52 12.38
N GLN A 28 -6.17 0.72 12.27
CA GLN A 28 -5.48 1.40 13.35
C GLN A 28 -6.42 1.64 14.54
N VAL A 29 -7.65 2.12 14.30
CA VAL A 29 -8.67 2.31 15.34
C VAL A 29 -8.95 1.00 16.07
N LEU A 30 -9.27 -0.07 15.33
CA LEU A 30 -9.54 -1.39 15.90
C LEU A 30 -8.34 -1.93 16.69
N SER A 31 -7.10 -1.67 16.23
CA SER A 31 -5.91 -2.13 16.94
C SER A 31 -5.75 -1.49 18.32
N VAL A 32 -6.11 -0.21 18.44
CA VAL A 32 -6.08 0.52 19.72
C VAL A 32 -7.14 -0.03 20.66
N GLU A 33 -8.39 -0.20 20.17
CA GLU A 33 -9.49 -0.76 20.95
C GLU A 33 -9.18 -2.16 21.49
N MET A 34 -8.50 -2.99 20.68
CA MET A 34 -8.09 -4.34 21.06
C MET A 34 -6.82 -4.39 21.94
N GLY A 35 -6.16 -3.26 22.20
CA GLY A 35 -4.85 -3.23 22.87
C GLY A 35 -3.77 -4.03 22.12
N ALA A 36 -3.86 -4.06 20.79
CA ALA A 36 -2.95 -4.79 19.92
C ALA A 36 -1.94 -3.83 19.26
N SER A 37 -0.74 -4.32 19.00
CA SER A 37 0.23 -3.60 18.18
C SER A 37 0.01 -3.94 16.72
N LEU A 38 -0.19 -2.94 15.87
CA LEU A 38 -0.37 -3.09 14.43
C LEU A 38 0.84 -2.52 13.68
N LYS A 39 1.27 -3.23 12.63
CA LYS A 39 2.22 -2.71 11.63
C LYS A 39 1.62 -2.84 10.24
N LEU A 40 1.53 -1.72 9.54
CA LEU A 40 1.02 -1.67 8.18
C LEU A 40 2.18 -1.59 7.19
N HIS A 41 2.08 -2.38 6.13
CA HIS A 41 3.02 -2.38 5.03
C HIS A 41 2.26 -2.26 3.72
N TYR A 42 2.83 -1.52 2.76
CA TYR A 42 2.37 -1.52 1.39
C TYR A 42 3.46 -2.08 0.48
N LEU A 43 3.09 -3.04 -0.37
CA LEU A 43 3.99 -3.61 -1.37
C LEU A 43 3.30 -3.56 -2.73
N GLY A 44 3.79 -2.71 -3.63
CA GLY A 44 3.19 -2.54 -4.94
C GLY A 44 3.78 -1.39 -5.73
N SER A 45 3.12 -1.07 -6.84
CA SER A 45 3.34 0.20 -7.55
C SER A 45 2.56 1.27 -6.79
N TYR A 46 3.19 2.35 -6.33
CA TYR A 46 2.52 3.42 -5.60
C TYR A 46 2.34 4.71 -6.42
N GLY A 47 2.85 4.75 -7.66
CA GLY A 47 2.75 5.93 -8.53
C GLY A 47 3.21 7.22 -7.81
N PRO A 48 2.43 8.31 -7.85
CA PRO A 48 2.73 9.53 -7.10
C PRO A 48 2.32 9.49 -5.62
N TYR A 49 1.70 8.41 -5.14
CA TYR A 49 1.03 8.37 -3.82
C TYR A 49 1.89 7.85 -2.67
N ARG A 50 3.22 7.79 -2.82
CA ARG A 50 4.11 7.30 -1.77
C ARG A 50 3.94 8.11 -0.47
N GLU A 51 3.97 9.43 -0.59
CA GLU A 51 3.88 10.34 0.55
C GLU A 51 2.54 10.21 1.28
N LEU A 52 1.44 10.01 0.54
CA LEU A 52 0.12 9.76 1.13
C LEU A 52 0.10 8.48 1.97
N LEU A 53 0.69 7.40 1.48
CA LEU A 53 0.78 6.14 2.22
C LEU A 53 1.65 6.28 3.47
N GLU A 54 2.81 6.92 3.34
CA GLU A 54 3.74 7.13 4.46
C GLU A 54 3.16 8.07 5.54
N ALA A 55 2.38 9.08 5.13
CA ALA A 55 1.65 9.97 6.05
C ALA A 55 0.56 9.25 6.87
N ASN A 56 0.14 8.04 6.46
CA ASN A 56 -0.81 7.19 7.19
C ASN A 56 -0.12 6.05 7.96
N ASP A 57 1.18 6.21 8.28
CA ASP A 57 2.00 5.22 8.99
C ASP A 57 2.09 3.85 8.29
N ILE A 58 2.01 3.85 6.95
CA ILE A 58 2.14 2.64 6.13
C ILE A 58 3.59 2.56 5.60
N LEU A 59 4.29 1.48 5.92
CA LEU A 59 5.66 1.28 5.45
C LEU A 59 5.66 0.80 3.99
N VAL A 60 6.04 1.69 3.07
CA VAL A 60 5.97 1.48 1.62
C VAL A 60 7.21 0.79 1.06
N ARG A 61 7.00 -0.24 0.24
CA ARG A 61 8.03 -0.91 -0.56
C ARG A 61 7.59 -0.98 -2.01
N ARG A 62 8.48 -0.58 -2.92
CA ARG A 62 8.22 -0.67 -4.37
C ARG A 62 8.42 -2.11 -4.83
N VAL A 63 7.50 -2.60 -5.65
CA VAL A 63 7.74 -3.78 -6.51
C VAL A 63 7.85 -3.29 -7.94
N ALA A 64 8.87 -3.77 -8.66
CA ALA A 64 9.01 -3.49 -10.08
C ALA A 64 7.78 -4.04 -10.83
N GLY A 65 7.23 -3.25 -11.75
CA GLY A 65 6.06 -3.67 -12.51
C GLY A 65 6.37 -4.92 -13.34
N SER A 66 5.56 -5.95 -13.21
CA SER A 66 5.67 -7.22 -13.94
C SER A 66 5.22 -7.12 -15.41
N LYS A 67 4.99 -5.91 -15.93
CA LYS A 67 4.59 -5.67 -17.34
C LYS A 67 5.80 -5.78 -18.26
N LEU A 68 6.38 -6.98 -18.36
CA LEU A 68 7.37 -7.31 -19.37
C LEU A 68 6.66 -7.36 -20.74
N ARG A 69 6.74 -6.28 -21.50
CA ARG A 69 6.20 -6.19 -22.86
C ARG A 69 7.18 -6.87 -23.82
N ARG A 70 6.75 -7.94 -24.50
CA ARG A 70 7.57 -8.68 -25.47
C ARG A 70 7.52 -8.10 -26.89
N TYR A 71 7.02 -6.88 -27.05
CA TYR A 71 6.82 -6.24 -28.34
C TYR A 71 7.31 -4.79 -28.32
N PHE A 72 7.84 -4.34 -29.46
CA PHE A 72 8.27 -2.96 -29.66
C PHE A 72 7.05 -2.04 -29.80
N SER A 73 7.02 -0.95 -29.04
CA SER A 73 6.05 0.14 -29.17
C SER A 73 6.62 1.39 -28.53
N PHE A 74 6.50 2.54 -29.18
CA PHE A 74 6.88 3.84 -28.62
C PHE A 74 6.12 4.17 -27.32
N ALA A 75 4.92 3.60 -27.13
CA ALA A 75 4.14 3.80 -25.91
C ALA A 75 4.61 2.95 -24.70
N ASN A 76 5.60 2.06 -24.91
CA ASN A 76 6.17 1.23 -23.85
C ASN A 76 7.49 1.79 -23.28
N PHE A 77 8.11 2.78 -23.93
CA PHE A 77 9.39 3.39 -23.54
C PHE A 77 9.19 4.81 -22.99
#